data_AF-A0A5S3URU1-F1
#
_entry.id   AF-A0A5S3URU1-F1
#
_cell.length_a   1.000
_cell.length_b   1.000
_cell.length_c   1.000
_cell.angle_alpha   90.00
_cell.angle_beta   90.00
_cell.angle_gamma   90.00
#
_symmetry.space_group_name_H-M   'P 1'
#
loop_
_entity.id
_entity.type
_entity.pdbx_description
1 polymer ?
#
loop_
_entity_poly.entity_id
_entity_poly.type
_entity_poly.pdbx_seq_one_letter_code
_entity_poly.pdbx_strand_id
1 'polypeptide(L)'
;MKKAIFGALFAVTSFSALSSGWVTKDRSARVDFINSEPMGVRVYITANDANSIGCAQKQIVWIDTNTESGKRHYSTLLAAFMAGRNIAIFGNGCFSGFGTSYPKVQAINVYR
;
A
#
# COMPACT_ATOMS: atom_id res chain seq x y z
N MET A 1 -31.80 -24.61 -30.32
CA MET A 1 -31.15 -24.36 -29.02
C MET A 1 -29.64 -24.15 -29.21
N LYS A 2 -29.19 -22.97 -29.68
CA LYS A 2 -27.75 -22.67 -29.91
C LYS A 2 -27.38 -21.18 -29.73
N LYS A 3 -28.22 -20.38 -29.06
CA LYS A 3 -28.02 -18.92 -28.95
C LYS A 3 -27.79 -18.39 -27.52
N ALA A 4 -27.70 -19.27 -26.52
CA ALA A 4 -27.64 -18.84 -25.11
C ALA A 4 -26.22 -18.84 -24.51
N ILE A 5 -25.18 -19.20 -25.26
CA ILE A 5 -23.82 -19.42 -24.70
C ILE A 5 -22.94 -18.16 -24.79
N PHE A 6 -23.28 -17.19 -25.64
CA PHE A 6 -22.44 -16.00 -25.84
C PHE A 6 -22.61 -14.89 -24.78
N GLY A 7 -23.67 -14.93 -23.97
CA GLY A 7 -23.94 -13.90 -22.96
C GLY A 7 -23.19 -14.08 -21.63
N ALA A 8 -22.69 -15.28 -21.34
CA ALA A 8 -22.07 -15.60 -20.06
C ALA A 8 -20.58 -15.24 -19.97
N LEU A 9 -19.91 -14.92 -21.09
CA LEU A 9 -18.48 -14.59 -21.09
C LEU A 9 -18.16 -13.13 -20.75
N PHE A 10 -19.15 -12.23 -20.78
CA PHE A 10 -18.93 -10.80 -20.45
C PHE A 10 -19.08 -10.46 -18.96
N ALA A 11 -19.45 -11.43 -18.11
CA ALA A 11 -19.64 -11.21 -16.67
C ALA A 11 -18.36 -11.41 -15.83
N VAL A 12 -17.22 -11.75 -16.45
CA VAL A 12 -15.95 -12.03 -15.74
C VAL A 12 -14.88 -10.98 -16.04
N THR A 13 -15.27 -9.75 -16.40
CA THR A 13 -14.37 -8.61 -16.21
C THR A 13 -14.39 -8.25 -14.74
N SER A 14 -13.73 -9.09 -13.95
CA SER A 14 -13.39 -8.84 -12.56
C SER A 14 -12.79 -7.45 -12.50
N PHE A 15 -13.51 -6.52 -11.88
CA PHE A 15 -12.99 -5.23 -11.49
C PHE A 15 -11.85 -5.49 -10.50
N SER A 16 -10.64 -5.67 -11.00
CA SER A 16 -9.43 -5.37 -10.24
C SER A 16 -9.43 -3.86 -10.07
N ALA A 17 -10.32 -3.36 -9.20
CA ALA A 17 -10.42 -1.96 -8.90
C ALA A 17 -9.01 -1.50 -8.50
N LEU A 18 -8.47 -0.57 -9.28
CA LEU A 18 -7.34 0.27 -8.89
C LEU A 18 -7.80 1.03 -7.64
N SER A 19 -7.80 0.37 -6.49
CA SER A 19 -8.25 0.98 -5.26
C SER A 19 -7.12 1.87 -4.76
N SER A 20 -7.41 3.16 -4.77
CA SER A 20 -6.59 4.19 -4.16
C SER A 20 -7.34 4.71 -2.95
N GLY A 21 -6.59 5.11 -1.92
CA GLY A 21 -7.20 5.51 -0.67
C GLY A 21 -6.21 5.55 0.47
N TRP A 22 -6.74 5.94 1.63
CA TRP A 22 -5.97 5.96 2.85
C TRP A 22 -5.70 4.54 3.35
N VAL A 23 -4.40 4.22 3.44
CA VAL A 23 -3.90 2.99 4.08
C VAL A 23 -3.99 3.13 5.59
N THR A 24 -3.82 4.34 6.13
CA THR A 24 -4.04 4.66 7.54
C THR A 24 -4.93 5.90 7.63
N LYS A 25 -6.11 5.81 8.26
CA LYS A 25 -7.13 6.89 8.19
C LYS A 25 -7.14 7.76 9.44
N ASP A 26 -6.84 7.18 10.59
CA ASP A 26 -6.94 7.83 11.91
C ASP A 26 -5.75 8.74 12.26
N ARG A 27 -4.71 8.77 11.42
CA ARG A 27 -3.46 9.54 11.64
C ARG A 27 -2.73 9.13 12.94
N SER A 28 -3.06 7.97 13.50
CA SER A 28 -2.40 7.42 14.68
C SER A 28 -1.21 6.54 14.32
N ALA A 29 -1.07 6.21 13.03
CA ALA A 29 -0.11 5.21 12.60
C ALA A 29 1.34 5.65 12.83
N ARG A 30 2.21 4.70 13.17
CA ARG A 30 3.65 4.94 13.31
C ARG A 30 4.41 3.87 12.53
N VAL A 31 5.64 4.18 12.16
CA VAL A 31 6.55 3.17 11.62
C VAL A 31 7.11 2.37 12.78
N ASP A 32 6.99 1.04 12.72
CA ASP A 32 7.56 0.16 13.74
C ASP A 32 8.91 -0.41 13.29
N PHE A 33 8.98 -0.80 12.03
CA PHE A 33 10.14 -1.48 11.47
C PHE A 33 10.24 -1.23 9.96
N ILE A 34 11.47 -1.22 9.45
CA ILE A 34 11.79 -1.03 8.03
C ILE A 34 12.69 -2.19 7.61
N ASN A 35 12.24 -2.95 6.61
CA ASN A 35 13.05 -4.00 6.00
C ASN A 35 13.50 -3.61 4.59
N SER A 36 14.82 -3.60 4.37
CA SER A 36 15.39 -3.40 3.04
C SER A 36 15.26 -4.68 2.21
N GLU A 37 14.80 -4.55 0.98
CA GLU A 37 14.65 -5.65 0.02
C GLU A 37 15.44 -5.34 -1.25
N PRO A 38 15.83 -6.35 -2.05
CA PRO A 38 16.66 -6.12 -3.24
C PRO A 38 16.08 -5.11 -4.25
N MET A 39 14.76 -4.93 -4.30
CA MET A 39 14.05 -4.07 -5.26
C MET A 39 13.17 -3.00 -4.60
N GLY A 40 13.30 -2.78 -3.29
CA GLY A 40 12.43 -1.84 -2.58
C GLY A 40 12.55 -1.96 -1.07
N VAL A 41 11.55 -1.45 -0.36
CA VAL A 41 11.52 -1.46 1.11
C VAL A 41 10.12 -1.86 1.56
N ARG A 42 10.06 -2.81 2.51
CA ARG A 42 8.84 -3.08 3.28
C ARG A 42 8.85 -2.24 4.55
N VAL A 43 7.83 -1.42 4.73
CA VAL A 43 7.67 -0.60 5.94
C VAL A 43 6.51 -1.13 6.74
N TYR A 44 6.79 -1.54 7.97
CA TYR A 44 5.83 -2.05 8.93
C TYR A 44 5.31 -0.88 9.74
N ILE A 45 3.98 -0.84 9.91
CA ILE A 45 3.30 0.25 10.57
C ILE A 45 2.36 -0.27 11.66
N THR A 46 2.39 0.38 12.81
CA THR A 46 1.30 0.30 13.78
C THR A 46 0.16 1.14 13.24
N ALA A 47 -1.05 0.59 13.12
CA ALA A 47 -2.26 1.38 12.90
C ALA A 47 -3.48 0.60 13.38
N ASN A 48 -4.41 1.30 14.05
CA ASN A 48 -5.66 0.70 14.53
C ASN A 48 -6.64 0.43 13.37
N ASP A 49 -6.51 1.16 12.26
CA ASP A 49 -7.37 1.10 11.09
C ASP A 49 -6.63 0.80 9.79
N ALA A 50 -5.57 -0.02 9.90
CA ALA A 50 -4.71 -0.34 8.77
C ALA A 50 -5.50 -1.00 7.61
N ASN A 51 -5.48 -0.31 6.48
CA ASN A 51 -5.81 -0.72 5.12
C ASN A 51 -7.31 -0.77 4.72
N SER A 52 -7.66 0.15 3.81
CA SER A 52 -8.94 0.18 3.09
C SER A 52 -8.84 -0.04 1.58
N ILE A 53 -7.63 -0.31 1.07
CA ILE A 53 -7.34 -0.39 -0.38
C ILE A 53 -7.19 -1.85 -0.87
N GLY A 54 -7.87 -2.80 -0.21
CA GLY A 54 -8.04 -4.16 -0.72
C GLY A 54 -6.80 -5.05 -0.87
N CYS A 55 -5.59 -4.58 -0.53
CA CYS A 55 -4.38 -5.42 -0.53
C CYS A 55 -4.41 -6.42 0.64
N ALA A 56 -3.76 -7.58 0.47
CA ALA A 56 -3.76 -8.65 1.47
C ALA A 56 -3.07 -8.22 2.78
N GLN A 57 -1.94 -7.52 2.67
CA GLN A 57 -1.22 -6.98 3.82
C GLN A 57 -1.84 -5.66 4.28
N LYS A 58 -2.10 -5.55 5.58
CA LYS A 58 -2.77 -4.38 6.15
C LYS A 58 -1.82 -3.40 6.84
N GLN A 59 -0.79 -3.94 7.48
CA GLN A 59 0.16 -3.19 8.31
C GLN A 59 1.57 -3.13 7.70
N ILE A 60 1.71 -3.50 6.43
CA ILE A 60 2.99 -3.50 5.72
C ILE A 60 2.77 -2.85 4.37
N VAL A 61 3.49 -1.76 4.10
CA VAL A 61 3.46 -1.06 2.81
C VAL A 61 4.73 -1.33 2.01
N TRP A 62 4.60 -1.27 0.68
CA TRP A 62 5.72 -1.40 -0.24
C TRP A 62 6.13 -0.06 -0.83
N ILE A 63 7.44 0.17 -0.88
CA ILE A 63 8.06 1.33 -1.50
C ILE A 63 9.04 0.85 -2.57
N ASP A 64 8.81 1.25 -3.81
CA ASP A 64 9.72 0.99 -4.93
C ASP A 64 10.81 2.07 -5.00
N THR A 65 11.98 1.76 -4.44
CA THR A 65 13.14 2.65 -4.36
C THR A 65 13.91 2.79 -5.67
N ASN A 66 13.51 2.10 -6.74
CA ASN A 66 14.07 2.34 -8.08
C ASN A 66 13.56 3.67 -8.67
N THR A 67 12.44 4.18 -8.15
CA THR A 67 11.86 5.45 -8.56
C THR A 67 12.32 6.59 -7.64
N GLU A 68 12.47 7.79 -8.20
CA GLU A 68 12.80 8.99 -7.41
C GLU A 68 11.72 9.30 -6.36
N SER A 69 10.45 9.09 -6.70
CA SER A 69 9.34 9.21 -5.75
C SER A 69 9.45 8.23 -4.60
N GLY A 70 9.79 6.97 -4.86
CA GLY A 70 9.94 5.95 -3.82
C GLY A 70 11.11 6.24 -2.90
N LYS A 71 12.23 6.76 -3.41
CA LYS A 71 13.35 7.22 -2.57
C LYS A 71 12.92 8.33 -1.60
N ARG A 72 12.12 9.30 -2.08
CA ARG A 72 11.55 10.38 -1.25
C ARG A 72 10.55 9.87 -0.22
N HIS A 73 9.73 8.90 -0.59
CA HIS A 73 8.80 8.26 0.35
C HIS A 73 9.55 7.51 1.45
N TYR A 74 10.58 6.75 1.07
CA TYR A 74 11.42 6.03 2.00
C TYR A 74 12.13 6.98 2.98
N SER A 75 12.79 8.04 2.49
CA SER A 75 13.48 9.00 3.36
C SER A 75 12.52 9.72 4.31
N THR A 76 11.31 10.04 3.86
CA THR A 76 10.27 10.65 4.69
C THR A 76 9.82 9.72 5.82
N LEU A 77 9.57 8.45 5.51
CA LEU A 77 9.15 7.45 6.51
C LEU A 77 10.28 7.10 7.48
N LEU A 78 11.52 7.04 6.99
CA LEU A 78 12.69 6.85 7.84
C LEU A 78 12.86 8.03 8.82
N ALA A 79 12.72 9.26 8.34
CA ALA A 79 12.76 10.44 9.21
C ALA A 79 11.64 10.44 10.25
N ALA A 80 10.41 10.09 9.85
CA ALA A 80 9.27 9.97 10.77
C ALA A 80 9.49 8.87 11.82
N PHE A 81 10.04 7.72 11.41
CA PHE A 81 10.42 6.62 12.31
C PHE A 81 11.41 7.08 13.38
N MET A 82 12.54 7.67 12.94
CA MET A 82 13.60 8.14 13.83
C MET A 82 13.13 9.25 14.77
N ALA A 83 12.20 10.09 14.33
CA ALA A 83 11.62 11.17 15.14
C ALA A 83 10.42 10.70 16.00
N GLY A 84 10.01 9.43 15.91
CA GLY A 84 8.83 8.92 16.59
C GLY A 84 7.54 9.65 16.22
N ARG A 85 7.38 10.10 14.98
CA ARG A 85 6.21 10.85 14.54
C ARG A 85 5.11 9.94 14.03
N ASN A 86 3.87 10.40 14.19
CA ASN A 86 2.72 9.74 13.59
C ASN A 86 2.63 10.07 12.10
N ILE A 87 2.06 9.18 11.32
CA ILE A 87 1.97 9.27 9.87
C ILE A 87 0.56 8.93 9.37
N ALA A 88 0.20 9.48 8.21
CA ALA A 88 -0.88 8.96 7.38
C ALA A 88 -0.34 8.61 5.99
N ILE A 89 -0.68 7.42 5.51
CA ILE A 89 -0.23 6.92 4.21
C ILE A 89 -1.42 6.86 3.27
N PHE A 90 -1.28 7.50 2.11
CA PHE A 90 -2.18 7.31 0.98
C PHE A 90 -1.55 6.32 0.01
N GLY A 91 -2.29 5.27 -0.32
CA GLY A 91 -1.84 4.21 -1.20
C GLY A 91 -2.62 4.18 -2.52
N ASN A 92 -1.99 3.63 -3.55
CA ASN A 92 -2.60 3.48 -4.87
C ASN A 92 -2.19 2.16 -5.51
N GLY A 93 -3.15 1.23 -5.48
CA GLY A 93 -2.94 -0.14 -5.93
C GLY A 93 -2.06 -0.96 -4.98
N CYS A 94 -1.84 -2.20 -5.39
CA CYS A 94 -1.07 -3.17 -4.64
C CYS A 94 0.18 -3.58 -5.42
N PHE A 95 1.28 -3.78 -4.70
CA PHE A 95 2.45 -4.49 -5.18
C PHE A 95 2.29 -5.97 -4.81
N SER A 96 2.42 -6.86 -5.79
CA SER A 96 2.36 -8.31 -5.58
C SER A 96 3.77 -8.87 -5.51
N GLY A 97 4.09 -9.55 -4.41
CA GLY A 97 5.41 -10.13 -4.17
C GLY A 97 5.43 -10.97 -2.91
N PHE A 98 6.43 -11.83 -2.74
CA PHE A 98 6.60 -12.64 -1.52
C PHE A 98 5.35 -13.48 -1.15
N GLY A 99 4.59 -13.96 -2.15
CA GLY A 99 3.36 -14.73 -1.93
C GLY A 99 2.17 -13.92 -1.39
N THR A 100 2.24 -12.60 -1.39
CA THR A 100 1.17 -11.72 -0.88
C THR A 100 1.09 -10.41 -1.67
N SER A 101 0.25 -9.47 -1.23
CA SER A 101 0.14 -8.15 -1.83
C SER A 101 0.17 -7.03 -0.80
N TYR A 102 0.86 -5.94 -1.12
CA TYR A 102 1.17 -4.82 -0.23
C TYR A 102 0.63 -3.51 -0.82
N PRO A 103 0.05 -2.62 -0.02
CA PRO A 103 -0.24 -1.25 -0.43
C PRO A 103 0.99 -0.55 -1.01
N LYS A 104 0.86 0.04 -2.21
CA LYS A 104 1.90 0.91 -2.77
C LYS A 104 1.73 2.33 -2.27
N VAL A 105 2.78 2.92 -1.72
CA VAL A 105 2.74 4.29 -1.19
C VAL A 105 2.69 5.30 -2.35
N GLN A 106 1.70 6.20 -2.33
CA GLN A 106 1.58 7.34 -3.24
C GLN A 106 1.87 8.67 -2.55
N ALA A 107 1.46 8.85 -1.29
CA ALA A 107 1.75 10.05 -0.52
C ALA A 107 1.85 9.74 0.98
N ILE A 108 2.60 10.58 1.69
CA ILE A 108 2.83 10.46 3.13
C ILE A 108 2.62 11.84 3.77
N ASN A 109 1.80 11.88 4.81
CA ASN A 109 1.69 13.03 5.70
C ASN A 109 2.31 12.66 7.05
N VAL A 110 3.19 13.51 7.56
CA VAL A 110 3.81 13.36 8.89
C VAL A 110 3.16 14.35 9.83
N TYR A 111 2.71 13.88 10.99
CA TYR A 111 2.03 14.68 12.00
C TYR A 111 2.91 14.90 13.23
N ARG A 112 2.57 15.93 13.99
CA ARG A 112 3.31 16.35 15.19
C ARG A 112 3.08 15.39 16.35
#